data_AF-A0A1I0TZR4-F1
#
_entry.id   AF-A0A1I0TZR4-F1
#
_cell.length_a   1.000
_cell.length_b   1.000
_cell.length_c   1.000
_cell.angle_alpha   90.00
_cell.angle_beta   90.00
_cell.angle_gamma   90.00
#
_symmetry.space_group_name_H-M   'P 1'
#
loop_
_entity.id
_entity.type
_entity.pdbx_description
1 polymer ?
#
loop_
_entity_poly.entity_id
_entity_poly.type
_entity_poly.pdbx_seq_one_letter_code
_entity_poly.pdbx_strand_id
1 'polypeptide(L)' 'MKYAYPIDYSWSTEEIIDVIKFYEGVEQAYEQGIEREQLMNLYRRFKQIVPSKAEERKLCQQPND' A
#
# COMPACT_ATOMS: atom_id res chain seq x y z
N MET A 1 -17.33 -7.47 -6.73
CA MET A 1 -17.13 -7.19 -5.30
C MET A 1 -16.33 -5.90 -5.21
N LYS A 2 -16.86 -4.84 -4.60
CA LYS A 2 -16.10 -3.58 -4.42
C LYS A 2 -15.17 -3.80 -3.23
N TYR A 3 -13.94 -4.21 -3.50
CA TYR A 3 -12.89 -4.20 -2.48
C TYR A 3 -12.72 -2.75 -2.05
N ALA A 4 -13.17 -2.44 -0.83
CA ALA A 4 -12.88 -1.16 -0.21
C ALA A 4 -11.39 -1.17 0.13
N TYR A 5 -10.57 -0.74 -0.82
CA TYR A 5 -9.18 -0.46 -0.53
C TYR A 5 -9.15 0.57 0.60
N PRO A 6 -8.30 0.38 1.62
CA PRO A 6 -8.11 1.38 2.67
C PRO A 6 -7.40 2.59 2.07
N ILE A 7 -8.14 3.35 1.27
CA ILE A 7 -7.70 4.59 0.65
C ILE A 7 -7.85 5.64 1.74
N ASP A 8 -6.73 6.22 2.11
CA ASP A 8 -6.72 7.36 2.99
C ASP A 8 -6.73 8.63 2.15
N TYR A 9 -7.62 9.56 2.47
CA TYR A 9 -7.78 10.82 1.76
C TYR A 9 -6.57 11.76 1.91
N SER A 10 -5.62 11.46 2.79
CA SER A 10 -4.31 12.14 2.87
C SER A 10 -3.36 11.76 1.72
N TRP A 11 -3.63 10.68 0.99
CA TRP A 11 -2.81 10.28 -0.15
C TRP A 11 -3.10 11.10 -1.40
N SER A 12 -2.05 11.48 -2.10
CA SER A 12 -2.15 12.06 -3.43
C SER A 12 -2.70 11.04 -4.44
N THR A 13 -3.27 11.55 -5.54
CA THR A 13 -3.78 10.71 -6.63
C THR A 13 -2.73 9.74 -7.16
N GLU A 14 -1.46 10.16 -7.23
CA GLU A 14 -0.35 9.32 -7.67
C GLU A 14 -0.08 8.17 -6.71
N GLU A 15 -0.13 8.43 -5.40
CA GLU A 15 0.02 7.40 -4.38
C GLU A 15 -1.13 6.38 -4.39
N ILE A 16 -2.37 6.85 -4.60
CA ILE A 16 -3.53 5.96 -4.75
C ILE A 16 -3.33 5.04 -5.97
N ILE A 17 -2.90 5.60 -7.10
CA ILE A 17 -2.60 4.83 -8.32
C ILE A 17 -1.50 3.79 -8.04
N ASP A 18 -0.44 4.17 -7.34
CA ASP A 18 0.67 3.27 -7.02
C ASP A 18 0.25 2.11 -6.08
N VAL A 19 -0.66 2.37 -5.13
CA VAL A 19 -1.24 1.34 -4.27
C VAL A 19 -2.12 0.37 -5.08
N ILE A 20 -2.94 0.89 -6.00
CA ILE A 20 -3.77 0.05 -6.89
C ILE A 20 -2.90 -0.86 -7.75
N LYS A 21 -1.84 -0.31 -8.37
CA LYS A 21 -0.88 -1.09 -9.17
C LYS A 21 -0.24 -2.23 -8.39
N PHE A 22 0.01 -2.04 -7.08
CA PHE A 22 0.52 -3.12 -6.24
C PHE A 22 -0.49 -4.27 -6.13
N TYR A 23 -1.77 -3.98 -5.89
CA TYR A 23 -2.82 -5.01 -5.84
C TYR A 23 -3.01 -5.70 -7.18
N GLU A 24 -3.02 -4.96 -8.28
CA GLU A 24 -3.05 -5.53 -9.64
C GLU A 24 -1.85 -6.47 -9.89
N GLY A 25 -0.66 -6.07 -9.45
CA GLY A 25 0.54 -6.91 -9.55
C GLY A 25 0.45 -8.19 -8.71
N VAL A 26 -0.24 -8.16 -7.57
CA VAL A 26 -0.52 -9.35 -6.76
C VAL A 26 -1.55 -10.24 -7.46
N GLU A 27 -2.64 -9.69 -7.99
CA GLU A 27 -3.64 -10.46 -8.75
C GLU A 27 -3.00 -11.14 -9.97
N GLN A 28 -2.20 -10.40 -10.73
CA GLN A 28 -1.44 -10.93 -11.86
C GLN A 28 -0.49 -12.06 -11.45
N ALA A 29 0.14 -11.97 -10.27
CA ALA A 29 0.99 -13.02 -9.74
C ALA A 29 0.24 -14.35 -9.53
N TYR A 30 -1.04 -14.28 -9.13
CA TYR A 30 -1.90 -15.46 -8.94
C TYR A 30 -2.50 -15.99 -10.24
N GLU A 31 -2.79 -15.11 -11.22
CA GLU A 31 -3.43 -15.52 -12.49
C GLU A 31 -2.46 -16.01 -13.55
N GLN A 32 -1.40 -15.25 -13.82
CA GLN A 32 -0.47 -15.51 -14.93
C GLN A 32 1.00 -15.63 -14.49
N GLY A 33 1.30 -15.20 -13.26
CA GLY A 33 2.66 -15.01 -12.79
C GLY A 33 3.18 -13.63 -13.18
N ILE A 34 4.00 -13.06 -12.30
CA ILE A 34 4.66 -11.77 -12.49
C ILE A 34 6.16 -11.93 -12.20
N GLU A 35 7.00 -11.15 -12.87
CA GLU A 35 8.42 -11.11 -12.53
C GLU A 35 8.61 -10.67 -11.08
N ARG A 36 9.42 -11.42 -10.34
CA ARG A 36 9.71 -11.13 -8.93
C ARG A 36 10.20 -9.69 -8.75
N GLU A 37 11.06 -9.20 -9.64
CA GLU A 37 11.60 -7.84 -9.55
C GLU A 37 10.51 -6.78 -9.71
N GLN A 38 9.58 -6.99 -10.64
CA GLN A 38 8.44 -6.11 -10.85
C GLN A 38 7.52 -6.06 -9.62
N LEU A 39 7.18 -7.23 -9.04
CA LEU A 39 6.37 -7.29 -7.83
C LEU A 39 7.09 -6.65 -6.63
N MET A 40 8.39 -6.86 -6.50
CA MET A 40 9.20 -6.27 -5.44
C MET A 40 9.32 -4.74 -5.58
N ASN A 41 9.34 -4.20 -6.80
CA ASN A 41 9.34 -2.76 -7.04
C ASN A 41 7.99 -2.13 -6.66
N LEU A 42 6.88 -2.78 -7.03
CA LEU A 42 5.54 -2.37 -6.59
C LEU A 42 5.42 -2.42 -5.06
N TYR A 43 5.93 -3.48 -4.43
CA TYR A 43 5.94 -3.62 -2.97
C TYR A 43 6.76 -2.53 -2.27
N ARG A 44 7.95 -2.19 -2.79
CA ARG A 44 8.77 -1.09 -2.25
C ARG A 44 8.04 0.24 -2.33
N ARG A 45 7.39 0.52 -3.45
CA ARG A 45 6.60 1.74 -3.64
C ARG A 45 5.41 1.78 -2.68
N PHE A 46 4.67 0.68 -2.57
CA PHE A 46 3.62 0.52 -1.57
C PHE A 46 4.12 0.80 -0.14
N LYS A 47 5.29 0.26 0.24
CA LYS A 47 5.91 0.52 1.53
C LYS A 47 6.39 1.96 1.74
N GLN A 48 6.68 2.72 0.69
CA GLN A 48 6.99 4.16 0.75
C GLN A 48 5.75 5.04 0.94
N ILE A 49 4.57 4.55 0.52
CA ILE A 49 3.28 5.24 0.66
C ILE A 49 2.60 4.85 1.99
N VAL A 50 2.80 3.59 2.40
CA VAL A 50 2.39 3.04 3.70
C VAL A 50 3.61 2.74 4.62
N PRO A 51 4.53 3.71 4.88
CA PRO A 51 5.56 3.56 5.88
C PRO A 51 4.99 3.92 7.25
N SER A 52 4.26 5.05 7.35
CA SER A 52 3.98 5.72 8.62
C SER A 52 2.60 5.50 9.23
N LYS A 53 1.61 4.89 8.56
CA LYS A 53 0.28 4.69 9.20
C LYS A 53 0.22 3.56 10.22
N ALA A 54 1.18 2.65 10.18
CA ALA A 54 1.44 1.75 11.30
C ALA A 54 2.20 2.45 12.45
N GLU A 55 2.84 3.60 12.19
CA GLU A 55 3.63 4.36 13.17
C GLU A 55 2.84 5.50 13.83
N GLU A 56 1.91 6.18 13.16
CA GLU A 56 1.10 7.22 13.80
C GLU A 56 0.07 6.66 14.81
N ARG A 57 -0.40 5.41 14.63
CA ARG A 57 -1.23 4.75 15.66
C ARG A 57 -0.44 4.36 16.92
N LYS A 58 0.89 4.22 16.85
CA LYS A 58 1.74 3.99 18.04
C LYS A 58 2.17 5.29 18.70
N LEU A 59 2.45 6.34 17.93
CA LEU A 59 2.87 7.64 18.48
C LEU A 59 1.73 8.45 19.11
N CYS A 60 0.48 8.28 18.67
CA CYS A 60 -0.67 8.97 19.26
C CYS A 60 -1.36 8.20 20.40
N GLN A 61 -0.89 7.00 20.78
CA GLN A 61 -1.52 6.22 21.86
C GLN A 61 -0.80 6.28 23.21
N GLN A 62 0.43 6.78 23.32
CA GLN A 62 1.12 7.03 24.60
C GLN A 62 2.11 8.17 24.40
N PRO A 63 1.94 9.33 25.06
CA PRO A 63 2.23 9.45 26.50
C PRO A 63 1.16 10.21 27.31
N ASN A 64 0.85 9.67 28.49
CA ASN A 64 0.45 10.32 29.74
C ASN A 64 -0.12 11.75 29.66
N ASP A 65 -1.43 11.88 29.90
CA ASP A 65 -1.96 12.46 31.15
C ASP A 65 -3.34 11.84 31.45
#